data_AF-A0A6I3GIT7-F1
#
_entry.id   AF-A0A6I3GIT7-F1
#
_cell.length_a   1.000
_cell.length_b   1.000
_cell.length_c   1.000
_cell.angle_alpha   90.00
_cell.angle_beta   90.00
_cell.angle_gamma   90.00
#
_symmetry.space_group_name_H-M   'P 1'
#
loop_
_entity.id
_entity.type
_entity.pdbx_description
1 polymer ?
#
loop_
_entity_poly.entity_id
_entity_poly.type
_entity_poly.pdbx_seq_one_letter_code
_entity_poly.pdbx_strand_id
1 'polypeptide(L)'
;MTRSRRKLLTMVAESGLEKRLVAVLHAAGARGYTVSAAHGEGPRNQRAGDISGGNIRIESVLSEAVLDEILAKIATDYFPHYALSAWVTDVEVLRNDRY
;
A
#
# COMPACT_ATOMS: atom_id res chain seq x y z
N MET A 1 -4.96 9.39 26.58
CA MET A 1 -5.15 9.11 25.13
C MET A 1 -5.64 7.69 25.00
N THR A 2 -6.82 7.50 24.40
CA THR A 2 -7.42 6.16 24.21
C THR A 2 -6.82 5.52 22.97
N ARG A 3 -6.53 4.22 23.04
CA ARG A 3 -6.10 3.44 21.86
C ARG A 3 -7.32 3.01 21.05
N SER A 4 -7.18 2.97 19.73
CA SER A 4 -8.21 2.49 18.81
C SER A 4 -7.62 1.51 17.82
N ARG A 5 -8.33 0.41 17.55
CA ARG A 5 -7.91 -0.60 16.58
C ARG A 5 -8.12 -0.12 15.15
N ARG A 6 -7.12 -0.35 14.30
CA ARG A 6 -7.09 0.00 12.88
C ARG A 6 -6.36 -1.10 12.09
N LYS A 7 -6.36 -0.97 10.77
CA LYS A 7 -5.59 -1.83 9.87
C LYS A 7 -4.41 -1.05 9.30
N LEU A 8 -3.24 -1.67 9.22
CA LEU A 8 -2.11 -1.16 8.45
C LEU A 8 -2.05 -1.94 7.14
N LEU A 9 -2.30 -1.26 6.03
CA LEU A 9 -2.04 -1.78 4.70
C LEU A 9 -0.59 -1.47 4.35
N THR A 10 0.17 -2.49 3.97
CA THR A 10 1.51 -2.34 3.39
C THR A 10 1.49 -2.88 1.97
N MET A 11 1.99 -2.08 1.03
CA MET A 11 2.14 -2.42 -0.37
C MET A 11 3.61 -2.27 -0.78
N VAL A 12 4.14 -3.23 -1.55
CA VAL A 12 5.47 -3.15 -2.16
C VAL A 12 5.33 -3.28 -3.65
N ALA A 13 5.85 -2.30 -4.37
CA ALA A 13 5.73 -2.18 -5.82
C ALA A 13 6.95 -1.45 -6.40
N GLU A 14 7.06 -1.44 -7.72
CA GLU A 14 8.01 -0.57 -8.40
C GLU A 14 7.69 0.92 -8.17
N SER A 15 8.72 1.74 -8.01
CA SER A 15 8.61 3.20 -7.82
C SER A 15 7.74 3.91 -8.87
N GLY A 16 7.72 3.43 -10.12
CA GLY A 16 6.87 3.97 -11.18
C GLY A 16 5.35 3.89 -10.91
N LEU A 17 4.92 3.04 -9.98
CA LEU A 17 3.51 2.91 -9.59
C LEU A 17 3.07 3.86 -8.47
N GLU A 18 4.01 4.58 -7.82
CA GLU A 18 3.73 5.36 -6.63
C GLU A 18 2.50 6.27 -6.78
N LYS A 19 2.52 7.15 -7.78
CA LYS A 19 1.45 8.14 -8.00
C LYS A 19 0.09 7.48 -8.24
N ARG A 20 0.07 6.31 -8.90
CA ARG A 20 -1.18 5.58 -9.21
C ARG A 20 -1.74 4.91 -7.96
N LEU A 21 -0.88 4.25 -7.18
CA LEU A 21 -1.28 3.61 -5.93
C LEU A 21 -1.72 4.63 -4.88
N VAL A 22 -1.02 5.76 -4.76
CA VAL A 22 -1.43 6.89 -3.90
C VAL A 22 -2.79 7.45 -4.33
N ALA A 23 -3.05 7.57 -5.63
CA ALA A 23 -4.36 8.01 -6.10
C ALA A 23 -5.48 7.02 -5.72
N VAL A 24 -5.22 5.71 -5.75
CA VAL A 24 -6.16 4.69 -5.27
C VAL A 24 -6.45 4.87 -3.78
N LEU A 25 -5.40 5.05 -2.96
CA LEU A 25 -5.56 5.31 -1.53
C LEU A 25 -6.46 6.52 -1.26
N HIS A 26 -6.18 7.64 -1.92
CA HIS A 26 -6.98 8.86 -1.75
C HIS A 26 -8.42 8.71 -2.24
N ALA A 27 -8.64 8.04 -3.37
CA ALA A 27 -9.98 7.82 -3.92
C ALA A 27 -10.86 6.98 -2.99
N ALA A 28 -10.27 6.03 -2.26
CA ALA A 28 -10.96 5.23 -1.24
C ALA A 28 -11.09 5.94 0.12
N GLY A 29 -10.57 7.16 0.26
CA GLY A 29 -10.70 7.95 1.50
C GLY A 29 -9.57 7.78 2.51
N ALA A 30 -8.43 7.20 2.12
CA ALA A 30 -7.25 7.18 2.99
C ALA A 30 -6.77 8.62 3.28
N ARG A 31 -6.59 8.92 4.58
CA ARG A 31 -6.21 10.26 5.06
C ARG A 31 -4.71 10.53 5.05
N GLY A 32 -3.90 9.50 4.85
CA GLY A 32 -2.44 9.63 4.77
C GLY A 32 -1.75 8.31 4.46
N TYR A 33 -0.50 8.41 4.06
CA TYR A 33 0.38 7.29 3.77
C TYR A 33 1.83 7.70 4.03
N THR A 34 2.70 6.70 4.14
CA THR A 34 4.15 6.86 4.17
C THR A 34 4.75 6.05 3.04
N VAL A 35 5.78 6.58 2.39
CA VAL A 35 6.56 5.87 1.36
C VAL A 35 7.99 5.72 1.84
N SER A 36 8.55 4.53 1.67
CA SER A 36 9.95 4.23 1.93
C SER A 36 10.57 3.49 0.75
N ALA A 37 11.88 3.63 0.54
CA ALA A 37 12.60 2.85 -0.45
C ALA A 37 12.65 1.37 -0.02
N ALA A 38 12.53 0.46 -0.99
CA ALA A 38 12.58 -0.97 -0.77
C ALA A 38 13.44 -1.68 -1.84
N HIS A 39 14.03 -2.81 -1.46
CA HIS A 39 14.78 -3.68 -2.36
C HIS A 39 14.54 -5.14 -1.98
N GLY A 40 14.68 -6.04 -2.94
CA GLY A 40 14.47 -7.48 -2.77
C GLY A 40 13.95 -8.13 -4.05
N GLU A 41 13.70 -9.43 -3.96
CA GLU A 41 13.24 -10.27 -5.07
C GLU A 41 11.90 -10.91 -4.72
N GLY A 42 11.01 -11.02 -5.71
CA GLY A 42 9.69 -11.63 -5.57
C GLY A 42 9.53 -12.84 -6.49
N PRO A 43 8.52 -13.69 -6.24
CA PRO A 43 8.33 -14.95 -6.96
C PRO A 43 8.02 -14.78 -8.45
N ARG A 44 7.44 -13.64 -8.85
CA ARG A 44 7.40 -13.22 -10.27
C ARG A 44 8.74 -12.58 -10.61
N ASN A 45 9.75 -13.42 -10.85
CA ASN A 45 11.12 -13.03 -11.13
C ASN A 45 11.28 -12.41 -12.53
N GLN A 46 10.57 -11.31 -12.80
CA GLN A 46 10.34 -10.80 -14.15
C GLN A 46 11.17 -9.58 -14.52
N ARG A 47 12.10 -9.09 -13.68
CA ARG A 47 12.85 -7.87 -14.04
C ARG A 47 14.35 -8.00 -13.85
N ALA A 48 14.96 -8.63 -14.85
CA ALA A 48 16.32 -8.35 -15.27
C ALA A 48 16.33 -6.97 -15.96
N GLY A 49 16.66 -5.93 -15.20
CA GLY A 49 16.75 -4.59 -15.76
C GLY A 49 16.75 -3.57 -14.65
N ASP A 50 17.85 -2.84 -14.53
CA ASP A 50 18.04 -1.71 -13.63
C ASP A 50 17.03 -0.61 -14.00
N ILE A 51 15.78 -0.77 -13.56
CA ILE A 51 14.76 0.26 -13.70
C ILE A 51 15.19 1.37 -12.76
N SER A 52 15.57 2.52 -13.35
CA SER A 52 15.90 3.71 -12.60
C SER A 52 14.77 4.00 -11.59
N GLY A 53 15.05 3.82 -10.30
CA GLY A 53 14.12 4.13 -9.20
C GLY A 53 13.83 2.99 -8.22
N GLY A 54 14.11 1.73 -8.56
CA GLY A 54 13.93 0.59 -7.64
C GLY A 54 12.48 0.38 -7.17
N ASN A 55 12.32 -0.32 -6.04
CA ASN A 55 11.01 -0.58 -5.42
C ASN A 55 10.73 0.42 -4.29
N ILE A 56 9.45 0.60 -4.00
CA ILE A 56 8.95 1.37 -2.87
C ILE A 56 8.05 0.49 -2.01
N ARG A 57 7.98 0.83 -0.72
CA ARG A 57 6.98 0.35 0.22
C ARG A 57 6.07 1.51 0.59
N ILE A 58 4.77 1.33 0.37
CA ILE A 58 3.72 2.29 0.75
C ILE A 58 2.96 1.70 1.94
N GLU A 59 2.79 2.50 2.98
CA GLU A 59 2.11 2.12 4.21
C GLU A 59 1.00 3.10 4.53
N SER A 60 -0.20 2.61 4.84
CA SER A 60 -1.33 3.46 5.22
C SER A 60 -2.14 2.79 6.34
N VAL A 61 -2.45 3.56 7.38
CA VAL A 61 -3.32 3.12 8.48
C VAL A 61 -4.75 3.55 8.16
N LEU A 62 -5.66 2.57 8.19
CA LEU A 62 -6.99 2.69 7.61
C LEU A 62 -8.06 2.11 8.55
N SER A 63 -9.29 2.56 8.34
CA SER A 63 -10.47 1.80 8.76
C SER A 63 -10.65 0.56 7.88
N GLU A 64 -11.40 -0.42 8.38
CA GLU A 64 -11.67 -1.67 7.64
C GLU A 64 -12.43 -1.42 6.33
N ALA A 65 -13.42 -0.53 6.34
CA ALA A 65 -14.18 -0.18 5.13
C ALA A 65 -13.28 0.42 4.01
N VAL A 66 -12.38 1.35 4.37
CA VAL A 66 -11.46 1.96 3.40
C VAL A 66 -10.45 0.93 2.87
N LEU A 67 -9.97 0.03 3.75
CA LEU A 67 -9.09 -1.05 3.36
C LEU A 67 -9.75 -1.95 2.30
N ASP A 68 -11.00 -2.37 2.51
CA ASP A 68 -11.70 -3.28 1.62
C ASP A 68 -11.87 -2.68 0.22
N GLU A 69 -12.20 -1.39 0.11
CA GLU A 69 -12.27 -0.67 -1.17
C GLU A 69 -10.93 -0.66 -1.92
N ILE A 70 -9.83 -0.40 -1.19
CA ILE A 70 -8.48 -0.41 -1.77
C ILE A 70 -8.11 -1.82 -2.24
N LEU A 71 -8.33 -2.84 -1.41
CA LEU A 71 -8.00 -4.23 -1.73
C LEU A 71 -8.76 -4.71 -2.98
N ALA A 72 -10.05 -4.38 -3.09
CA ALA A 72 -10.83 -4.68 -4.29
C ALA A 72 -10.23 -4.01 -5.53
N LYS A 73 -9.88 -2.72 -5.44
CA LYS A 73 -9.31 -1.96 -6.57
C LYS A 73 -7.94 -2.50 -7.01
N ILE A 74 -7.04 -2.78 -6.08
CA ILE A 74 -5.71 -3.33 -6.43
C ILE A 74 -5.80 -4.76 -6.97
N ALA A 75 -6.76 -5.55 -6.47
CA ALA A 75 -6.94 -6.92 -6.93
C ALA A 75 -7.39 -6.99 -8.38
N THR A 76 -8.31 -6.11 -8.79
CA THR A 76 -8.80 -6.07 -10.17
C THR A 76 -7.82 -5.38 -11.11
N ASP A 77 -7.30 -4.21 -10.74
CA ASP A 77 -6.62 -3.33 -11.71
C ASP A 77 -5.08 -3.48 -11.71
N TYR A 78 -4.50 -4.07 -10.66
CA TYR A 78 -3.04 -4.06 -10.47
C TYR A 78 -2.40 -5.46 -10.39
N PHE A 79 -2.91 -6.38 -9.56
CA PHE A 79 -2.30 -7.71 -9.43
C PHE A 79 -2.15 -8.51 -10.74
N PRO A 80 -3.06 -8.40 -11.73
CA PRO A 80 -2.87 -9.08 -13.01
C PRO A 80 -1.68 -8.54 -13.81
N HIS A 81 -1.35 -7.25 -13.66
CA HIS A 81 -0.49 -6.52 -14.58
C HIS A 81 0.87 -6.11 -14.00
N TYR A 82 1.02 -6.06 -12.68
CA TYR A 82 2.21 -5.53 -12.04
C TYR A 82 2.78 -6.46 -10.98
N ALA A 83 4.09 -6.35 -10.74
CA ALA A 83 4.74 -6.91 -9.56
C ALA A 83 4.39 -6.05 -8.34
N LEU A 84 3.22 -6.35 -7.75
CA LEU A 84 2.70 -5.70 -6.55
C LEU A 84 2.44 -6.78 -5.49
N SER A 85 2.98 -6.59 -4.30
CA SER A 85 2.62 -7.37 -3.11
C SER A 85 1.90 -6.47 -2.11
N ALA A 86 0.86 -6.99 -1.46
CA ALA A 86 0.16 -6.27 -0.41
C ALA A 86 -0.16 -7.21 0.75
N TRP A 87 -0.08 -6.71 1.98
CA TRP A 87 -0.49 -7.43 3.18
C TRP A 87 -1.08 -6.45 4.20
N VAL A 88 -1.79 -7.01 5.17
CA VAL A 88 -2.51 -6.25 6.20
C VAL A 88 -2.05 -6.70 7.58
N THR A 89 -1.90 -5.75 8.50
CA THR A 89 -1.59 -6.01 9.91
C THR A 89 -2.57 -5.27 10.81
N ASP A 90 -3.02 -5.90 11.89
CA ASP A 90 -3.82 -5.24 12.92
C ASP A 90 -2.93 -4.32 13.78
N VAL A 91 -3.36 -3.07 13.98
CA VAL A 91 -2.61 -2.07 14.74
C VAL A 91 -3.51 -1.30 15.71
N GLU A 92 -2.91 -0.72 16.75
CA GLU A 92 -3.58 0.25 17.62
C GLU A 92 -2.97 1.65 17.42
N VAL A 93 -3.82 2.68 17.35
CA VAL A 93 -3.40 4.08 17.22
C VAL A 93 -3.96 4.94 18.35
N LEU A 94 -3.28 6.05 18.65
CA LEU A 94 -3.72 7.01 19.68
C LEU A 94 -4.65 8.12 19.15
N ARG A 95 -4.52 8.50 17.87
CA ARG A 95 -5.28 9.60 17.23
C ARG A 95 -6.20 9.05 16.16
N ASN A 96 -7.28 8.40 16.59
CA ASN A 96 -8.22 7.71 15.71
C ASN A 96 -8.84 8.62 14.64
N ASP A 97 -9.03 9.90 14.97
CA ASP A 97 -9.55 10.96 14.11
C ASP A 97 -8.67 11.25 12.88
N ARG A 98 -7.38 10.90 12.93
CA ARG A 98 -6.45 11.07 11.80
C ARG A 98 -6.61 10.00 10.72
N TYR A 99 -7.26 8.87 11.02
CA TYR A 99 -7.27 7.66 10.18
C TYR A 99 -8.68 7.22 9.82
#